data_AF-A0A953P4A1-F1
#
_entry.id   AF-A0A953P4A1-F1
#
_cell.length_a   1.000
_cell.length_b   1.000
_cell.length_c   1.000
_cell.angle_alpha   90.00
_cell.angle_beta   90.00
_cell.angle_gamma   90.00
#
_symmetry.space_group_name_H-M   'P 1'
#
loop_
_entity.id
_entity.type
_entity.pdbx_description
1 polymer ?
#
loop_
_entity_poly.entity_id
_entity_poly.type
_entity_poly.pdbx_seq_one_letter_code
_entity_poly.pdbx_strand_id
1 'polypeptide(L)'
;MIPAPLLARWRNSKLLFLGYSLRDWNLRVILRRLHRSRRLPIHSWAVLLNPENAEEQFWSRNNVEILNSPLADFIEGLTAELQGRRLNG
;
A
#
# COMPACT_ATOMS: atom_id res chain seq x y z
N MET A 1 -8.55 5.74 17.27
CA MET A 1 -8.02 4.39 17.58
C MET A 1 -8.43 3.44 16.45
N ILE A 2 -7.57 2.50 16.04
CA ILE A 2 -7.94 1.50 15.01
C ILE A 2 -8.35 0.21 15.72
N PRO A 3 -9.54 -0.38 15.44
CA PRO A 3 -10.03 -1.57 16.14
C PRO A 3 -9.21 -2.84 15.85
N ALA A 4 -8.96 -3.65 16.89
CA ALA A 4 -8.28 -4.95 16.79
C ALA A 4 -8.85 -5.94 15.74
N PRO A 5 -10.18 -6.05 15.51
CA PRO A 5 -10.70 -6.95 14.49
C PRO A 5 -10.34 -6.54 13.05
N LEU A 6 -10.07 -5.24 12.82
CA LEU A 6 -9.61 -4.76 11.52
C LEU A 6 -8.18 -5.27 11.22
N LEU A 7 -7.33 -5.29 12.24
CA LEU A 7 -5.96 -5.82 12.15
C LEU A 7 -5.93 -7.33 11.84
N ALA A 8 -6.91 -8.09 12.33
CA ALA A 8 -7.01 -9.53 12.08
C ALA A 8 -7.36 -9.85 10.62
N ARG A 9 -8.23 -9.05 9.97
CA ARG A 9 -8.60 -9.22 8.55
C ARG A 9 -7.45 -8.87 7.59
N TRP A 10 -6.62 -7.89 7.96
CA TRP A 10 -5.53 -7.41 7.12
C TRP A 10 -4.35 -8.38 7.10
N ARG A 11 -4.29 -9.33 8.04
CA ARG A 11 -3.19 -10.28 8.22
C ARG A 11 -2.98 -11.22 7.02
N ASN A 12 -3.98 -11.40 6.16
CA ASN A 12 -3.90 -12.23 4.95
C ASN A 12 -4.28 -11.46 3.66
N SER A 13 -4.36 -10.13 3.73
CA SER A 13 -4.76 -9.31 2.58
C SER A 13 -3.56 -8.61 1.97
N LYS A 14 -3.49 -8.63 0.64
CA LYS A 14 -2.61 -7.75 -0.14
C LYS A 14 -3.00 -6.29 0.11
N LEU A 15 -2.07 -5.48 0.61
CA LEU A 15 -2.31 -4.05 0.85
C LEU A 15 -1.82 -3.23 -0.34
N LEU A 16 -2.60 -2.21 -0.70
CA LEU A 16 -2.28 -1.24 -1.74
C LEU A 16 -2.31 0.17 -1.13
N PHE A 17 -1.16 0.84 -1.11
CA PHE A 17 -1.00 2.20 -0.62
C PHE A 17 -1.06 3.17 -1.80
N LEU A 18 -1.95 4.16 -1.74
CA LEU A 18 -2.23 5.10 -2.84
C LEU A 18 -1.97 6.54 -2.40
N GLY A 19 -1.07 7.25 -3.08
CA GLY A 19 -0.91 8.70 -2.91
C GLY A 19 -0.27 9.16 -1.61
N TYR A 20 0.56 8.34 -0.95
CA TYR A 20 1.17 8.68 0.33
C TYR A 20 2.67 8.98 0.21
N SER A 21 3.06 10.25 0.33
CA SER A 21 4.47 10.59 0.58
C SER A 21 4.84 10.32 2.04
N LEU A 22 6.09 9.94 2.31
CA LEU A 22 6.61 9.82 3.68
C LEU A 22 6.71 11.14 4.45
N ARG A 23 6.36 12.27 3.81
CA ARG A 23 6.18 13.58 4.46
C ARG A 23 4.98 13.57 5.42
N ASP A 24 4.00 12.70 5.18
CA ASP A 24 2.87 12.51 6.09
C ASP A 24 3.23 11.51 7.20
N TRP A 25 3.51 12.02 8.40
CA TRP A 25 3.87 11.24 9.60
C TRP A 25 2.90 10.09 9.91
N ASN A 26 1.64 10.25 9.53
CA ASN A 26 0.54 9.33 9.83
C ASN A 26 0.77 7.92 9.28
N LEU A 27 1.38 7.79 8.10
CA LEU A 27 1.62 6.50 7.46
C LEU A 27 2.68 5.68 8.20
N ARG A 28 3.74 6.35 8.68
CA ARG A 28 4.81 5.72 9.48
C ARG A 28 4.25 5.11 10.76
N VAL A 29 3.26 5.75 11.38
CA VAL A 29 2.60 5.26 12.59
C VAL A 29 1.78 3.99 12.31
N ILE A 30 1.06 3.94 11.18
CA ILE A 30 0.26 2.78 10.78
C ILE A 30 1.17 1.58 10.48
N LEU A 31 2.22 1.78 9.67
CA LEU A 31 3.18 0.73 9.33
C LEU A 31 3.92 0.21 10.56
N ARG A 32 4.34 1.09 11.47
CA ARG A 32 4.93 0.69 12.77
C ARG A 32 3.98 -0.18 13.59
N ARG A 33 2.68 0.11 13.59
CA ARG A 33 1.68 -0.70 14.31
C ARG A 33 1.47 -2.06 13.63
N LEU A 34 1.41 -2.10 12.30
CA LEU A 34 1.32 -3.36 11.54
C LEU A 34 2.54 -4.26 11.77
N HIS A 35 3.75 -3.68 11.74
CA HIS A 35 4.99 -4.39 12.08
C HIS A 35 4.99 -4.94 13.52
N ARG A 36 4.47 -4.17 14.49
CA ARG A 36 4.39 -4.58 15.89
C ARG A 36 3.43 -5.75 16.11
N SER A 37 2.43 -5.91 15.23
CA SER A 37 1.44 -6.99 15.27
C SER A 37 1.91 -8.31 14.61
N ARG A 38 3.22 -8.43 14.32
CA ARG A 38 3.95 -9.46 13.52
C ARG A 38 4.12 -9.07 12.06
N ARG A 39 5.29 -9.46 11.51
CA ARG A 39 5.76 -9.27 10.12
C ARG A 39 4.59 -9.20 9.15
N LEU A 40 4.44 -8.06 8.44
CA LEU A 40 3.49 -7.88 7.34
C LEU A 40 3.51 -9.14 6.46
N PRO A 41 2.47 -10.00 6.50
CA PRO A 41 2.40 -11.14 5.61
C PRO A 41 1.88 -10.64 4.26
N ILE A 42 2.49 -11.16 3.18
CA ILE A 42 2.13 -10.95 1.76
C ILE A 42 2.68 -9.66 1.15
N HIS A 43 3.31 -9.79 -0.03
CA HIS A 43 3.73 -8.67 -0.89
C HIS A 43 2.62 -7.62 -0.99
N SER A 44 2.97 -6.39 -0.60
CA SER A 44 2.09 -5.22 -0.69
C SER A 44 2.69 -4.23 -1.69
N TRP A 45 1.87 -3.29 -2.18
CA TRP A 45 2.31 -2.31 -3.19
C TRP A 45 2.04 -0.88 -2.73
N ALA A 46 2.90 0.04 -3.13
CA ALA A 46 2.72 1.47 -2.96
C ALA A 46 2.84 2.19 -4.31
N VAL A 47 1.87 3.03 -4.66
CA VAL A 47 1.90 3.83 -5.89
C VAL A 47 2.43 5.22 -5.56
N LEU A 48 3.62 5.53 -6.08
CA LEU A 48 4.35 6.76 -5.79
C LEU A 48 5.00 7.27 -7.07
N LEU A 49 4.87 8.56 -7.35
CA LEU A 49 5.57 9.18 -8.46
C LEU A 49 6.94 9.68 -7.99
N ASN A 50 8.01 9.23 -8.63
CA ASN A 50 9.38 9.67 -8.38
C ASN A 50 9.77 9.60 -6.88
N PRO A 51 9.74 8.40 -6.26
CA PRO A 51 10.09 8.25 -4.86
C PRO A 51 11.52 8.71 -4.59
N GLU A 52 11.73 9.37 -3.45
CA GLU A 52 13.09 9.69 -3.00
C GLU A 52 13.80 8.44 -2.49
N ASN A 53 15.14 8.39 -2.52
CA ASN A 53 15.94 7.25 -2.03
C ASN A 53 15.56 6.78 -0.59
N ALA A 54 15.14 7.72 0.27
CA ALA A 54 14.71 7.41 1.62
C ALA A 54 13.34 6.69 1.64
N GLU A 55 12.45 7.03 0.72
CA GLU A 55 11.16 6.38 0.55
C GLU A 55 11.34 4.95 0.03
N GLU A 56 12.17 4.77 -0.99
CA GLU A 56 12.52 3.43 -1.53
C GLU A 56 13.04 2.49 -0.45
N GLN A 57 14.02 2.95 0.33
CA GLN A 57 14.59 2.16 1.43
C GLN A 57 13.56 1.84 2.50
N PHE A 58 12.70 2.81 2.83
CA PHE A 58 11.66 2.59 3.82
C PHE A 58 10.66 1.52 3.34
N TRP A 59 10.11 1.63 2.14
CA TRP A 59 9.12 0.68 1.63
C TRP A 59 9.70 -0.72 1.44
N SER A 60 10.93 -0.82 0.91
CA SER A 60 11.66 -2.09 0.77
C SER A 60 11.83 -2.81 2.12
N ARG A 61 12.21 -2.08 3.19
CA ARG A 61 12.33 -2.64 4.55
C ARG A 61 11.00 -3.14 5.15
N ASN A 62 9.87 -2.65 4.63
CA ASN A 62 8.53 -3.07 5.04
C ASN A 62 7.92 -4.11 4.09
N ASN A 63 8.70 -4.70 3.17
CA ASN A 63 8.22 -5.68 2.17
C ASN A 63 7.09 -5.12 1.28
N VAL A 64 7.20 -3.84 0.94
CA VAL A 64 6.28 -3.13 0.05
C VAL A 64 7.02 -2.77 -1.24
N GLU A 65 6.49 -3.22 -2.37
CA GLU A 65 6.99 -2.89 -3.70
C GLU A 65 6.46 -1.53 -4.14
N ILE A 66 7.32 -0.69 -4.72
CA ILE A 66 6.91 0.62 -5.23
C ILE A 66 6.57 0.50 -6.72
N LEU A 67 5.37 0.94 -7.05
CA LEU A 67 4.90 1.16 -8.41
C LEU A 67 5.15 2.63 -8.76
N ASN A 68 6.21 2.89 -9.53
CA ASN A 68 6.58 4.25 -9.94
C ASN A 68 5.66 4.74 -11.07
N SER A 69 4.57 5.39 -10.69
CA SER A 69 3.54 5.86 -11.63
C SER A 69 2.78 7.05 -11.03
N PRO A 70 2.33 8.03 -11.84
CA PRO A 70 1.38 9.02 -11.40
C PRO A 70 0.12 8.34 -10.85
N LEU A 71 -0.36 8.81 -9.70
CA LEU A 71 -1.53 8.20 -9.06
C LEU A 71 -2.77 8.23 -9.98
N ALA A 72 -2.95 9.31 -10.73
CA ALA A 72 -4.08 9.45 -11.66
C ALA A 72 -4.08 8.32 -12.70
N ASP A 73 -2.95 8.10 -13.37
CA ASP A 73 -2.77 7.07 -14.39
C ASP A 73 -3.00 5.67 -13.81
N PHE A 74 -2.47 5.41 -12.60
CA PHE A 74 -2.68 4.14 -11.92
C PHE A 74 -4.17 3.88 -11.60
N ILE A 75 -4.89 4.90 -11.11
CA ILE A 75 -6.32 4.78 -10.79
C ILE A 75 -7.15 4.59 -12.05
N GLU A 76 -6.80 5.26 -13.14
CA GLU A 76 -7.47 5.10 -14.43
C GLU A 76 -7.33 3.65 -14.93
N GLY A 77 -6.09 3.12 -14.95
CA GLY A 77 -5.82 1.74 -15.33
C GLY A 77 -6.51 0.71 -14.43
N LEU A 78 -6.47 0.92 -13.11
CA LEU A 78 -7.14 0.05 -12.14
C LEU A 78 -8.67 0.05 -12.34
N THR A 79 -9.25 1.20 -12.65
CA THR A 79 -10.69 1.33 -12.90
C THR A 79 -11.10 0.59 -14.16
N ALA A 80 -10.34 0.75 -15.26
CA ALA A 80 -10.58 0.04 -16.51
C ALA A 80 -10.51 -1.49 -16.32
N GLU A 81 -9.50 -1.99 -15.61
CA GLU A 81 -9.32 -3.41 -15.29
C GLU A 81 -10.48 -3.96 -14.44
N LEU A 82 -10.88 -3.25 -13.39
CA LEU A 82 -11.97 -3.69 -12.51
C LEU A 82 -13.32 -3.70 -13.24
N GLN A 83 -13.56 -2.73 -14.12
CA GLN A 83 -14.76 -2.71 -14.96
C GLN A 83 -14.76 -3.85 -15.99
N GLY A 84 -13.63 -4.12 -16.64
CA GLY A 84 -13.48 -5.24 -17.57
C GLY A 84 -13.69 -6.60 -16.89
N ARG A 85 -13.22 -6.78 -15.66
CA ARG A 85 -13.46 -8.01 -14.88
C ARG A 85 -14.91 -8.18 -14.45
N ARG A 86 -15.63 -7.08 -14.21
CA ARG A 86 -17.05 -7.10 -13.84
C ARG A 86 -17.97 -7.45 -15.02
N LEU A 87 -17.51 -7.26 -16.26
CA LEU A 87 -18.25 -7.62 -17.48
C LEU A 87 -18.01 -9.07 -17.93
N ASN A 88 -16.95 -9.70 -17.42
CA ASN A 88 -16.57 -11.09 -17.73
C ASN A 88 -16.92 -12.10 -16.62
N GLY A 89 -17.71 -11.69 -15.62
CA GLY A 89 -18.08 -12.49 -14.44
C GLY A 89 -19.57 -12.74 -14.33
#